data_AF-A0A9D9C7A6-F1
#
_entry.id   AF-A0A9D9C7A6-F1
#
_cell.length_a   1.000
_cell.length_b   1.000
_cell.length_c   1.000
_cell.angle_alpha   90.00
_cell.angle_beta   90.00
_cell.angle_gamma   90.00
#
_symmetry.space_group_name_H-M   'P 1'
#
loop_
_entity.id
_entity.type
_entity.pdbx_description
1 polymer ?
#
loop_
_entity_poly.entity_id
_entity_poly.type
_entity_poly.pdbx_seq_one_letter_code
_entity_poly.pdbx_strand_id
1 'polypeptide(L)' 'QVVNNNNGERVETYVIRGERGSGCICLNGAAARKVVVGDTVIIISYALMDFEEARTFKPSIVFPKNNRP' A
#
# COMPACT_ATOMS: atom_id res chain seq x y z
N GLN A 1 -1.44 -3.68 -5.24
CA GLN A 1 -2.82 -3.38 -4.80
C GLN A 1 -2.85 -2.35 -3.67
N VAL A 2 -3.87 -1.48 -3.68
CA VAL A 2 -4.25 -0.58 -2.58
C VAL A 2 -5.72 -0.87 -2.25
N VAL A 3 -6.03 -1.12 -0.98
CA VAL A 3 -7.40 -1.30 -0.50
C VAL A 3 -7.75 -0.24 0.53
N ASN A 4 -8.95 0.31 0.44
CA ASN A 4 -9.42 1.38 1.30
C ASN A 4 -10.39 0.84 2.34
N ASN A 5 -10.03 0.95 3.62
CA ASN A 5 -10.83 0.42 4.72
C ASN A 5 -12.07 1.27 5.02
N ASN A 6 -12.09 2.53 4.57
CA ASN A 6 -13.18 3.45 4.83
C ASN A 6 -14.35 3.25 3.86
N ASN A 7 -14.08 2.87 2.61
CA ASN A 7 -15.11 2.76 1.56
C ASN A 7 -15.13 1.43 0.78
N GLY A 8 -14.21 0.51 1.06
CA GLY A 8 -14.15 -0.81 0.43
C GLY A 8 -13.58 -0.83 -1.00
N GLU A 9 -13.14 0.31 -1.54
CA GLU A 9 -12.54 0.37 -2.87
C GLU A 9 -11.22 -0.40 -2.95
N ARG A 10 -10.97 -0.99 -4.12
CA ARG A 10 -9.80 -1.84 -4.40
C ARG A 10 -9.18 -1.39 -5.72
N VAL A 11 -7.92 -0.99 -5.68
CA VAL A 11 -7.22 -0.41 -6.83
C VAL A 11 -5.90 -1.15 -7.07
N GLU A 12 -5.64 -1.50 -8.33
CA GLU A 12 -4.31 -1.94 -8.77
C GLU A 12 -3.56 -0.75 -9.39
N THR A 13 -2.35 -0.51 -8.90
CA THR A 13 -1.49 0.57 -9.36
C THR A 13 -0.04 0.30 -8.98
N TYR A 14 0.87 1.19 -9.38
CA TYR A 14 2.30 1.11 -9.12
C TYR A 14 2.76 2.21 -8.16
N VAL A 15 3.92 2.02 -7.54
CA VAL A 15 4.50 2.98 -6.60
C VAL A 15 5.36 4.02 -7.31
N ILE A 16 5.28 5.27 -6.87
CA ILE A 16 6.21 6.35 -7.23
C ILE A 16 6.94 6.76 -5.96
N ARG A 17 8.26 6.94 -6.03
CA ARG A 17 9.06 7.34 -4.87
C ARG A 17 8.69 8.77 -4.45
N GLY A 18 8.20 8.91 -3.22
CA GLY A 18 7.99 10.20 -2.58
C GLY A 18 9.23 10.68 -1.82
N GLU A 19 9.15 11.91 -1.30
CA GLU A 19 10.19 12.49 -0.45
C GLU A 19 10.35 11.69 0.86
N ARG A 20 11.60 11.30 1.17
CA ARG A 20 11.92 10.52 2.37
C ARG A 20 11.56 11.30 3.64
N GLY A 21 10.87 10.65 4.58
CA GLY A 21 10.50 11.24 5.87
C GLY A 21 9.23 12.08 5.87
N SER A 22 8.67 12.39 4.69
CA SER A 22 7.43 13.18 4.57
C SER A 22 6.20 12.48 5.19
N GLY A 23 6.17 11.13 5.16
CA GLY A 23 4.97 10.35 5.48
C GLY A 23 3.85 10.52 4.44
N CYS A 24 4.18 11.03 3.26
CA CYS A 24 3.21 11.24 2.19
C CYS A 24 2.72 9.91 1.61
N ILE A 25 1.40 9.72 1.60
CA ILE A 25 0.70 8.68 0.84
C ILE A 25 -0.27 9.42 -0.09
N CYS A 26 0.01 9.41 -1.38
CA CYS A 26 -0.75 10.16 -2.37
C CYS A 26 -1.22 9.23 -3.50
N LEU A 27 -2.53 9.17 -3.73
CA LEU A 27 -3.12 8.50 -4.88
C LEU A 27 -3.40 9.54 -5.96
N ASN A 28 -2.76 9.37 -7.12
CA ASN A 28 -2.82 10.32 -8.22
C ASN A 28 -3.81 9.86 -9.31
N GLY A 29 -4.27 10.82 -10.13
CA GLY A 29 -5.08 10.53 -11.32
C GLY A 29 -6.39 9.81 -11.01
N ALA A 30 -6.73 8.79 -11.79
CA ALA A 30 -7.98 8.05 -11.63
C ALA A 30 -8.13 7.41 -10.23
N ALA A 31 -7.03 7.03 -9.59
CA ALA A 31 -7.04 6.45 -8.25
C ALA A 31 -7.49 7.46 -7.17
N ALA A 32 -7.27 8.76 -7.39
CA ALA A 32 -7.73 9.83 -6.50
C ALA A 32 -9.27 9.90 -6.41
N ARG A 33 -10.01 9.32 -7.35
CA ARG A 33 -11.49 9.25 -7.30
C ARG A 33 -12.00 8.15 -6.37
N LYS A 34 -11.11 7.29 -5.85
CA LYS A 34 -11.45 6.11 -5.04
C LYS A 34 -11.00 6.21 -3.58
N VAL A 35 -10.26 7.24 -3.23
CA VAL A 35 -9.71 7.49 -1.89
C VAL A 35 -9.72 8.98 -1.64
N VAL A 36 -9.99 9.41 -0.41
CA VAL A 36 -9.90 10.81 0.01
C VAL A 36 -8.86 10.98 1.12
N VAL A 37 -8.38 12.21 1.31
CA VAL A 37 -7.46 12.53 2.42
C VAL A 37 -8.12 12.18 3.75
N GLY A 38 -7.43 11.40 4.59
CA GLY A 38 -7.93 10.93 5.87
C GLY A 38 -8.39 9.46 5.87
N ASP A 39 -8.56 8.85 4.69
CA ASP A 39 -8.86 7.42 4.60
C ASP A 39 -7.69 6.56 5.07
N THR A 40 -8.03 5.46 5.75
CA THR A 40 -7.08 4.40 6.11
C THR A 40 -7.01 3.40 4.96
N VAL A 41 -5.81 3.28 4.39
CA VAL A 41 -5.54 2.35 3.29
C VAL A 41 -4.51 1.30 3.68
N ILE A 42 -4.58 0.14 3.03
CA ILE A 42 -3.57 -0.91 3.12
C ILE A 42 -2.93 -1.06 1.73
N ILE A 43 -1.60 -0.99 1.68
CA ILE A 43 -0.81 -1.11 0.45
C ILE A 43 -0.14 -2.48 0.44
N ILE A 44 -0.37 -3.25 -0.63
CA ILE A 44 0.05 -4.64 -0.75
C ILE A 44 0.82 -4.84 -2.05
N SER A 45 2.00 -5.45 -1.93
CA SER A 45 2.75 -6.02 -3.05
C SER A 45 2.72 -7.54 -2.97
N TYR A 46 2.68 -8.20 -4.12
CA TYR A 46 2.74 -9.65 -4.23
C TYR A 46 4.05 -10.06 -4.89
N ALA A 47 4.52 -11.26 -4.56
CA ALA A 47 5.67 -11.88 -5.20
C ALA A 47 5.26 -13.27 -5.70
N LEU A 48 5.78 -13.65 -6.86
CA LEU A 48 5.79 -15.03 -7.32
C LEU A 48 7.09 -15.67 -6.85
N MET A 49 7.00 -16.89 -6.36
CA MET A 49 8.13 -17.65 -5.83
C MET A 49 7.84 -19.13 -5.95
N ASP A 50 8.89 -19.94 -5.88
CA ASP A 50 8.73 -21.39 -5.89
C ASP A 50 8.08 -21.87 -4.57
N PHE A 51 7.43 -23.03 -4.62
CA PHE A 51 6.67 -23.55 -3.48
C PHE A 51 7.50 -23.68 -2.20
N GLU A 52 8.73 -24.20 -2.29
CA GLU A 52 9.60 -24.36 -1.12
C GLU A 52 10.09 -23.01 -0.56
N GLU A 53 10.31 -22.01 -1.41
CA GLU A 53 10.63 -20.64 -0.98
C GLU A 53 9.43 -20.02 -0.26
N ALA A 54 8.22 -20.20 -0.80
CA ALA A 54 6.98 -19.68 -0.22
C ALA A 54 6.73 -20.14 1.22
N ARG A 55 7.09 -21.38 1.54
CA ARG A 55 6.91 -21.94 2.88
C ARG A 55 7.74 -21.22 3.95
N THR A 56 8.87 -20.65 3.57
CA THR A 56 9.82 -20.02 4.50
C THR A 56 9.89 -18.50 4.34
N PHE A 57 9.23 -17.95 3.33
CA PHE A 57 9.17 -16.52 3.08
C PHE A 57 8.53 -15.77 4.26
N LYS A 58 9.25 -14.77 4.77
CA LYS A 58 8.75 -13.86 5.80
C LYS A 58 8.41 -12.52 5.14
N PRO A 59 7.12 -12.16 5.02
CA PRO A 59 6.74 -10.88 4.44
C PRO A 59 7.23 -9.73 5.32
N SER A 60 7.57 -8.61 4.68
CA SER A 60 7.77 -7.37 5.40
C SER A 60 6.40 -6.78 5.76
N ILE A 61 6.15 -6.61 7.05
CA ILE A 61 4.91 -6.02 7.57
C ILE A 61 5.28 -4.74 8.31
N VAL A 62 4.70 -3.62 7.89
CA VAL A 62 4.97 -2.29 8.47
C VAL A 62 3.67 -1.71 8.99
N PHE A 63 3.65 -1.30 10.27
CA PHE A 63 2.53 -0.63 10.92
C PHE A 63 2.94 0.82 11.25
N PRO A 64 2.81 1.76 10.30
CA PRO A 64 3.27 3.12 10.51
C PRO A 64 2.39 3.86 11.51
N LYS A 65 2.99 4.74 12.32
CA LYS A 65 2.27 5.71 13.16
C LYS A 65 2.25 7.06 12.46
N ASN A 66 1.06 7.60 12.19
CA ASN A 66 0.91 8.86 11.44
C ASN A 66 1.70 8.86 10.12
N ASN A 67 1.65 7.75 9.38
CA ASN A 67 2.39 7.51 8.13
C ASN A 67 3.92 7.56 8.25
N ARG A 68 4.48 7.42 9.45
CA ARG A 68 5.90 7.31 9.71
C ARG A 68 6.23 5.91 10.24
N PRO A 69 7.38 5.33 9.88
CA PRO A 69 7.82 4.03 10.38
C PRO A 69 7.97 4.02 11.91
#